data_AF-A0A4Q5Z649-F1
#
_entry.id   AF-A0A4Q5Z649-F1
#
_cell.length_a   1.000
_cell.length_b   1.000
_cell.length_c   1.000
_cell.angle_alpha   90.00
_cell.angle_beta   90.00
_cell.angle_gamma   90.00
#
_symmetry.space_group_name_H-M   'P 1'
#
loop_
_entity.id
_entity.type
_entity.pdbx_description
1 polymer ?
#
loop_
_entity_poly.entity_id
_entity_poly.type
_entity_poly.pdbx_seq_one_letter_code
_entity_poly.pdbx_strand_id
1 'polypeptide(L)'
;MQKLLLLLFVIGFISCQQIIEAPMPNLKWAEFDSPEAKPLTSDERKALEGVYLVGDAADDFGKEAALKWTYVAAEKDTTYYLSFFCAEDVRYFICQGKRKDSNILLNGYWRNVENTKIGKAYFTIPAKDMGGAGSNAAAHQQLSLGISGMYGFGDDEPHKKVSFRYNRPLNSDSTYMIVAHRGGGRNNDLLPASENSVQMIPLAAQLGARGIEIDIQLTKDKVPVLFHDANVNDRLTTKTGIHGPISDYTSTELDKEVKLKRGGKVPTLKQALDTVLYRTPLEFVWLDCKYKEGMPLIHALQKEYMQKATQMGRKLTIIIGVPDEEVMAGFQQLPDYKNIPSLCELDIAKAAQINANIWAPSWTKGHQTEEVDAVHARGKKAIVWTVDVPDKIKEFMYEAKFDGMVTNRPTMAAYYLYSRQ
;
A
#
# COMPACT_ATOMS: atom_id res chain seq x y z
N MET A 1 -18.67 59.68 -8.86
CA MET A 1 -19.32 58.36 -8.67
C MET A 1 -19.05 57.51 -9.91
N GLN A 2 -18.01 56.68 -9.88
CA GLN A 2 -17.73 55.68 -10.93
C GLN A 2 -17.87 54.30 -10.29
N LYS A 3 -18.87 53.54 -10.76
CA LYS A 3 -19.11 52.16 -10.33
C LYS A 3 -18.06 51.27 -11.00
N LEU A 4 -17.20 50.67 -10.18
CA LEU A 4 -16.30 49.59 -10.62
C LEU A 4 -17.09 48.28 -10.58
N LEU A 5 -17.39 47.71 -11.75
CA LEU A 5 -18.00 46.40 -11.89
C LEU A 5 -16.91 45.35 -11.66
N LEU A 6 -16.95 44.64 -10.53
CA LEU A 6 -16.05 43.53 -10.24
C LEU A 6 -16.56 42.29 -11.00
N LEU A 7 -15.90 41.91 -12.09
CA LEU A 7 -16.12 40.64 -12.77
C LEU A 7 -15.44 39.53 -11.94
N LEU A 8 -16.27 38.76 -11.21
CA LEU A 8 -15.88 37.49 -10.62
C LEU A 8 -15.60 36.47 -11.73
N PHE A 9 -14.32 36.25 -12.03
CA PHE A 9 -13.88 35.10 -12.80
C PHE A 9 -14.01 33.86 -11.92
N VAL A 10 -15.13 33.14 -12.07
CA VAL A 10 -15.25 31.75 -11.60
C VAL A 10 -14.39 30.91 -12.55
N ILE A 11 -13.14 30.66 -12.16
CA ILE A 11 -12.32 29.63 -12.81
C ILE A 11 -12.88 28.29 -12.36
N GLY A 12 -13.85 27.78 -13.11
CA GLY A 12 -14.24 26.39 -13.04
C GLY A 12 -13.08 25.54 -13.55
N PHE A 13 -12.25 25.02 -12.64
CA PHE A 13 -11.34 23.93 -12.97
C PHE A 13 -12.17 22.67 -13.23
N ILE A 14 -12.71 22.56 -14.44
CA ILE A 14 -13.02 21.24 -15.02
C ILE A 14 -11.67 20.63 -15.33
N SER A 15 -11.04 20.04 -14.31
CA SER A 15 -9.92 19.12 -14.53
C SER A 15 -10.53 17.88 -15.17
N CYS A 16 -10.65 17.90 -16.49
CA CYS A 16 -10.89 16.70 -17.28
C CYS A 16 -9.60 15.88 -17.19
N GLN A 17 -9.40 15.20 -16.05
CA GLN A 17 -8.26 14.29 -15.89
C GLN A 17 -8.44 13.18 -16.91
N GLN A 18 -7.62 13.20 -17.96
CA GLN A 18 -7.49 12.07 -18.87
C GLN A 18 -7.07 10.86 -18.05
N ILE A 19 -7.95 9.88 -17.95
CA ILE A 19 -7.65 8.64 -17.27
C ILE A 19 -6.71 7.86 -18.16
N ILE A 20 -5.49 7.71 -17.69
CA ILE A 20 -4.50 6.86 -18.30
C ILE A 20 -4.87 5.42 -17.93
N GLU A 21 -5.09 4.56 -18.92
CA GLU A 21 -5.32 3.14 -18.67
C GLU A 21 -4.13 2.51 -17.94
N ALA A 22 -4.40 1.57 -17.04
CA ALA A 22 -3.39 0.81 -16.31
C ALA A 22 -3.52 -0.67 -16.71
N PRO A 23 -3.32 -1.01 -17.99
CA PRO A 23 -3.46 -2.39 -18.46
C PRO A 23 -2.46 -3.28 -17.70
N MET A 24 -2.83 -4.54 -17.53
CA MET A 24 -1.99 -5.57 -16.93
C MET A 24 -1.63 -6.58 -17.99
N PRO A 25 -0.35 -6.92 -18.16
CA PRO A 25 0.05 -7.88 -19.18
C PRO A 25 -0.43 -9.29 -18.82
N ASN A 26 -0.67 -10.09 -19.84
CA ASN A 26 -0.96 -11.51 -19.70
C ASN A 26 0.31 -12.28 -19.32
N LEU A 27 0.33 -12.80 -18.09
CA LEU A 27 1.50 -13.46 -17.49
C LEU A 27 1.62 -14.96 -17.83
N LYS A 28 0.94 -15.45 -18.87
CA LYS A 28 1.05 -16.85 -19.27
C LYS A 28 2.49 -17.19 -19.66
N TRP A 29 3.05 -18.21 -19.02
CA TRP A 29 4.37 -18.73 -19.32
C TRP A 29 4.35 -20.24 -19.15
N ALA A 30 4.46 -20.99 -20.26
CA ALA A 30 4.27 -22.43 -20.29
C ALA A 30 5.14 -23.20 -19.28
N GLU A 31 6.39 -22.76 -19.08
CA GLU A 31 7.30 -23.36 -18.09
C GLU A 31 6.82 -23.18 -16.65
N PHE A 32 6.26 -22.01 -16.34
CA PHE A 32 5.75 -21.70 -15.00
C PHE A 32 4.38 -22.32 -14.73
N ASP A 33 3.57 -22.46 -15.77
CA ASP A 33 2.21 -23.00 -15.69
C ASP A 33 2.18 -24.54 -15.80
N SER A 34 3.33 -25.17 -16.06
CA SER A 34 3.44 -26.62 -16.18
C SER A 34 3.10 -27.32 -14.85
N PRO A 35 2.48 -28.52 -14.88
CA PRO A 35 2.15 -29.28 -13.66
C PRO A 35 3.36 -29.66 -12.80
N GLU A 36 4.54 -29.72 -13.41
CA GLU A 36 5.83 -30.00 -12.75
C GLU A 36 6.33 -28.81 -11.92
N ALA A 37 5.91 -27.57 -12.25
CA ALA A 37 6.27 -26.39 -11.50
C ALA A 37 5.49 -26.29 -10.17
N LYS A 38 6.19 -26.45 -9.04
CA LYS A 38 5.60 -26.46 -7.69
C LYS A 38 5.84 -25.15 -6.94
N PRO A 39 4.97 -24.75 -6.00
CA PRO A 39 5.24 -23.63 -5.11
C PRO A 39 6.58 -23.77 -4.40
N LEU A 40 7.28 -22.64 -4.21
CA LEU A 40 8.52 -22.64 -3.42
C LEU A 40 8.27 -23.04 -1.97
N THR A 41 9.29 -23.58 -1.31
CA THR A 41 9.34 -23.78 0.14
C THR A 41 9.56 -22.45 0.87
N SER A 42 9.40 -22.43 2.20
CA SER A 42 9.69 -21.22 2.99
C SER A 42 11.17 -20.83 2.92
N ASP A 43 12.08 -21.79 2.90
CA ASP A 43 13.52 -21.51 2.94
C ASP A 43 14.02 -20.96 1.60
N GLU A 44 13.51 -21.49 0.49
CA GLU A 44 13.79 -20.95 -0.85
C GLU A 44 13.29 -19.52 -1.01
N ARG A 45 12.11 -19.19 -0.45
CA ARG A 45 11.63 -17.81 -0.43
C ARG A 45 12.58 -16.93 0.39
N LYS A 46 12.89 -17.32 1.63
CA LYS A 46 13.80 -16.54 2.50
C LYS A 46 15.17 -16.30 1.85
N ALA A 47 15.71 -17.27 1.13
CA ALA A 47 17.00 -17.14 0.44
C ALA A 47 17.00 -16.02 -0.63
N LEU A 48 15.84 -15.71 -1.21
CA LEU A 48 15.70 -14.67 -2.25
C LEU A 48 15.49 -13.26 -1.68
N GLU A 49 15.21 -13.09 -0.39
CA GLU A 49 15.10 -11.74 0.20
C GLU A 49 16.47 -11.08 0.37
N GLY A 50 16.55 -9.81 0.03
CA GLY A 50 17.80 -9.06 0.16
C GLY A 50 17.84 -7.85 -0.74
N VAL A 51 18.92 -7.09 -0.60
CA VAL A 51 19.27 -6.01 -1.49
C VAL A 51 20.20 -6.56 -2.57
N TYR A 52 19.93 -6.23 -3.83
CA TYR A 52 20.64 -6.72 -5.00
C TYR A 52 21.14 -5.58 -5.86
N LEU A 53 22.36 -5.72 -6.39
CA LEU A 53 22.89 -4.84 -7.43
C LEU A 53 22.30 -5.22 -8.77
N VAL A 54 21.84 -4.24 -9.54
CA VAL A 54 21.35 -4.44 -10.90
C VAL A 54 22.53 -4.40 -11.87
N GLY A 55 22.66 -5.44 -12.68
CA GLY A 55 23.68 -5.56 -13.74
C GLY A 55 23.11 -5.13 -15.08
N ASP A 56 22.58 -6.09 -15.84
CA ASP A 56 21.81 -5.82 -17.05
C ASP A 56 20.56 -4.97 -16.72
N ALA A 57 20.28 -3.98 -17.56
CA ALA A 57 19.17 -3.02 -17.43
C ALA A 57 19.25 -2.05 -16.23
N ALA A 58 20.46 -1.76 -15.72
CA ALA A 58 20.65 -0.74 -14.69
C ALA A 58 20.16 0.66 -15.12
N ASP A 59 20.22 0.99 -16.42
CA ASP A 59 19.66 2.25 -16.96
C ASP A 59 18.13 2.30 -16.86
N ASP A 60 17.46 1.14 -16.88
CA ASP A 60 16.00 1.05 -16.78
C ASP A 60 15.52 0.87 -15.33
N PHE A 61 16.29 0.24 -14.43
CA PHE A 61 15.83 -0.12 -13.08
C PHE A 61 16.69 0.46 -11.95
N GLY A 62 17.65 1.32 -12.27
CA GLY A 62 18.61 1.84 -11.30
C GLY A 62 19.68 0.81 -10.94
N LYS A 63 20.57 1.19 -10.03
CA LYS A 63 21.76 0.40 -9.66
C LYS A 63 21.49 -0.68 -8.61
N GLU A 64 20.38 -0.58 -7.90
CA GLU A 64 20.06 -1.43 -6.76
C GLU A 64 18.55 -1.66 -6.64
N ALA A 65 18.16 -2.84 -6.16
CA ALA A 65 16.78 -3.17 -5.84
C ALA A 65 16.68 -3.92 -4.51
N ALA A 66 15.62 -3.66 -3.73
CA ALA A 66 15.27 -4.40 -2.54
C ALA A 66 14.20 -5.45 -2.87
N LEU A 67 14.46 -6.72 -2.57
CA LEU A 67 13.58 -7.84 -2.86
C LEU A 67 12.94 -8.37 -1.57
N LYS A 68 11.61 -8.35 -1.50
CA LYS A 68 10.84 -8.78 -0.32
C LYS A 68 9.64 -9.64 -0.72
N TRP A 69 9.44 -10.75 -0.02
CA TRP A 69 8.24 -11.56 -0.14
C TRP A 69 7.08 -10.98 0.65
N THR A 70 5.90 -11.10 0.06
CA THR A 70 4.59 -10.96 0.67
C THR A 70 3.70 -12.14 0.26
N TYR A 71 2.44 -12.15 0.71
CA TYR A 71 1.47 -13.14 0.28
C TYR A 71 0.07 -12.57 0.13
N VAL A 72 -0.74 -13.29 -0.64
CA VAL A 72 -2.20 -13.17 -0.65
C VAL A 72 -2.79 -14.51 -0.30
N ALA A 73 -3.56 -14.56 0.77
CA ALA A 73 -4.28 -15.75 1.19
C ALA A 73 -5.67 -15.82 0.54
N ALA A 74 -6.06 -17.04 0.20
CA ALA A 74 -7.39 -17.49 -0.17
C ALA A 74 -7.77 -18.64 0.78
N GLU A 75 -9.05 -19.04 0.80
CA GLU A 75 -9.58 -19.98 1.81
C GLU A 75 -8.76 -21.26 2.00
N LYS A 76 -8.18 -21.81 0.92
CA LYS A 76 -7.41 -23.06 0.93
C LYS A 76 -6.01 -22.95 0.35
N ASP A 77 -5.60 -21.76 -0.10
CA ASP A 77 -4.33 -21.57 -0.80
C ASP A 77 -3.72 -20.21 -0.47
N THR A 78 -2.40 -20.11 -0.50
CA THR A 78 -1.67 -18.86 -0.27
C THR A 78 -0.69 -18.65 -1.41
N THR A 79 -0.94 -17.61 -2.20
CA THR A 79 -0.04 -17.19 -3.27
C THR A 79 1.01 -16.24 -2.69
N TYR A 80 2.28 -16.55 -2.92
CA TYR A 80 3.40 -15.71 -2.50
C TYR A 80 3.90 -14.86 -3.66
N TYR A 81 4.26 -13.62 -3.36
CA TYR A 81 4.75 -12.65 -4.34
C TYR A 81 6.09 -12.09 -3.87
N LEU A 82 7.10 -12.13 -4.74
CA LEU A 82 8.37 -11.45 -4.57
C LEU A 82 8.28 -10.12 -5.28
N SER A 83 8.38 -9.05 -4.51
CA SER A 83 8.42 -7.69 -5.02
C SER A 83 9.85 -7.20 -5.09
N PHE A 84 10.19 -6.54 -6.19
CA PHE A 84 11.48 -5.91 -6.41
C PHE A 84 11.23 -4.40 -6.38
N PHE A 85 11.75 -3.70 -5.40
CA PHE A 85 11.63 -2.24 -5.28
C PHE A 85 12.92 -1.60 -5.80
N CYS A 86 12.84 -0.90 -6.91
CA CYS A 86 14.00 -0.36 -7.62
C CYS A 86 14.35 1.06 -7.13
N ALA A 87 15.65 1.40 -7.19
CA ALA A 87 16.15 2.69 -6.72
C ALA A 87 15.64 3.90 -7.52
N GLU A 88 15.51 3.74 -8.84
CA GLU A 88 15.18 4.82 -9.76
C GLU A 88 13.71 4.77 -10.21
N ASP A 89 13.12 5.95 -10.39
CA ASP A 89 11.82 6.19 -11.04
C ASP A 89 10.66 5.32 -10.51
N VAL A 90 10.67 5.02 -9.22
CA VAL A 90 9.58 4.34 -8.49
C VAL A 90 9.09 3.04 -9.16
N ARG A 91 9.99 2.39 -9.92
CA ARG A 91 9.73 1.15 -10.64
C ARG A 91 9.71 -0.03 -9.69
N TYR A 92 8.93 -1.04 -10.05
CA TYR A 92 8.89 -2.28 -9.30
C TYR A 92 8.61 -3.47 -10.19
N PHE A 93 8.94 -4.66 -9.69
CA PHE A 93 8.46 -5.94 -10.21
C PHE A 93 7.59 -6.61 -9.15
N ILE A 94 6.56 -7.34 -9.58
CA ILE A 94 5.78 -8.25 -8.72
C ILE A 94 5.74 -9.61 -9.42
N CYS A 95 6.38 -10.60 -8.82
CA CYS A 95 6.53 -11.94 -9.39
C CYS A 95 6.03 -13.03 -8.44
N GLN A 96 5.40 -14.07 -8.97
CA GLN A 96 5.24 -15.34 -8.25
C GLN A 96 6.47 -16.22 -8.49
N GLY A 97 6.76 -17.13 -7.55
CA GLY A 97 7.86 -18.07 -7.66
C GLY A 97 7.42 -19.54 -7.62
N LYS A 98 8.00 -20.36 -8.48
CA LYS A 98 7.84 -21.82 -8.48
C LYS A 98 9.18 -22.51 -8.69
N ARG A 99 9.31 -23.75 -8.21
CA ARG A 99 10.41 -24.65 -8.54
C ARG A 99 9.98 -25.58 -9.66
N LYS A 100 10.82 -25.69 -10.69
CA LYS A 100 10.74 -26.73 -11.71
C LYS A 100 12.14 -27.32 -11.91
N ASP A 101 12.27 -28.63 -11.70
CA ASP A 101 13.56 -29.31 -11.69
C ASP A 101 14.58 -28.64 -10.75
N SER A 102 15.79 -28.40 -11.26
CA SER A 102 16.86 -27.67 -10.57
C SER A 102 16.76 -26.15 -10.76
N ASN A 103 15.62 -25.60 -11.17
CA ASN A 103 15.46 -24.15 -11.38
C ASN A 103 14.36 -23.57 -10.50
N ILE A 104 14.56 -22.34 -10.06
CA ILE A 104 13.49 -21.47 -9.58
C ILE A 104 13.07 -20.56 -10.73
N LEU A 105 11.78 -20.55 -11.01
CA LEU A 105 11.14 -19.72 -12.00
C LEU A 105 10.43 -18.57 -11.28
N LEU A 106 10.69 -17.33 -11.67
CA LEU A 106 9.90 -16.18 -11.24
C LEU A 106 9.12 -15.63 -12.43
N ASN A 107 7.82 -15.47 -12.27
CA ASN A 107 6.91 -15.00 -13.31
C ASN A 107 6.11 -13.80 -12.82
N GLY A 108 6.17 -12.69 -13.53
CA GLY A 108 5.50 -11.48 -13.12
C GLY A 108 5.51 -10.37 -14.16
N TYR A 109 5.31 -9.15 -13.67
CA TYR A 109 5.39 -7.94 -14.45
C TYR A 109 6.28 -6.93 -13.74
N TRP A 110 6.76 -5.95 -14.51
CA TRP A 110 7.34 -4.71 -13.98
C TRP A 110 6.47 -3.52 -14.38
N ARG A 111 6.44 -2.47 -13.55
CA ARG A 111 5.72 -1.22 -13.83
C ARG A 111 6.53 -0.01 -13.37
N ASN A 112 6.45 1.07 -14.14
CA ASN A 112 6.83 2.41 -13.70
C ASN A 112 5.57 3.14 -13.22
N VAL A 113 5.56 3.77 -12.04
CA VAL A 113 4.35 4.46 -11.53
C VAL A 113 4.25 5.94 -11.91
N GLU A 114 5.23 6.47 -12.63
CA GLU A 114 5.20 7.85 -13.16
C GLU A 114 4.78 7.92 -14.63
N ASN A 115 4.77 6.79 -15.34
CA ASN A 115 4.36 6.71 -16.73
C ASN A 115 3.73 5.35 -17.06
N THR A 116 3.22 5.22 -18.28
CA THR A 116 2.48 4.02 -18.72
C THR A 116 3.34 2.78 -18.97
N LYS A 117 4.67 2.85 -18.78
CA LYS A 117 5.55 1.73 -19.08
C LYS A 117 5.31 0.59 -18.08
N ILE A 118 5.04 -0.58 -18.66
CA ILE A 118 4.80 -1.84 -17.99
C ILE A 118 5.25 -2.95 -18.93
N GLY A 119 5.53 -4.14 -18.41
CA GLY A 119 5.62 -5.33 -19.25
C GLY A 119 5.84 -6.61 -18.46
N LYS A 120 5.84 -7.73 -19.16
CA LYS A 120 6.13 -9.06 -18.60
C LYS A 120 7.60 -9.14 -18.15
N ALA A 121 7.86 -9.94 -17.13
CA ALA A 121 9.21 -10.27 -16.67
C ALA A 121 9.27 -11.74 -16.22
N TYR A 122 10.21 -12.49 -16.79
CA TYR A 122 10.46 -13.88 -16.44
C TYR A 122 11.91 -14.04 -15.99
N PHE A 123 12.13 -14.78 -14.90
CA PHE A 123 13.46 -15.07 -14.38
C PHE A 123 13.63 -16.57 -14.20
N THR A 124 14.84 -17.05 -14.48
CA THR A 124 15.24 -18.43 -14.21
C THR A 124 16.50 -18.39 -13.37
N ILE A 125 16.42 -18.96 -12.18
CA ILE A 125 17.50 -19.01 -11.20
C ILE A 125 17.92 -20.48 -11.06
N PRO A 126 19.11 -20.86 -11.56
CA PRO A 126 19.63 -22.21 -11.35
C PRO A 126 19.82 -22.51 -9.86
N ALA A 127 19.41 -23.68 -9.40
CA ALA A 127 19.52 -24.08 -7.99
C ALA A 127 20.97 -24.18 -7.51
N LYS A 128 21.92 -24.40 -8.42
CA LYS A 128 23.36 -24.32 -8.11
C LYS A 128 23.78 -22.91 -7.65
N ASP A 129 23.05 -21.88 -8.07
CA ASP A 129 23.29 -20.48 -7.71
C ASP A 129 22.51 -20.08 -6.45
N MET A 130 21.60 -20.95 -5.96
CA MET A 130 20.82 -20.73 -4.73
C MET A 130 21.55 -21.13 -3.45
N GLY A 131 22.62 -21.94 -3.52
CA GLY A 131 23.35 -22.47 -2.36
C GLY A 131 22.51 -23.37 -1.46
N GLY A 132 23.04 -24.52 -1.03
CA GLY A 132 22.33 -25.39 -0.09
C GLY A 132 22.11 -24.66 1.24
N ALA A 133 20.85 -24.47 1.65
CA ALA A 133 20.52 -23.90 2.94
C ALA A 133 20.98 -24.82 4.08
N GLY A 134 22.20 -24.59 4.60
CA GLY A 134 22.77 -25.32 5.73
C GLY A 134 24.02 -24.65 6.30
N SER A 135 23.92 -24.18 7.56
CA SER A 135 24.97 -23.77 8.51
C SER A 135 26.17 -22.95 7.99
N ASN A 136 26.30 -21.68 8.42
CA ASN A 136 27.46 -20.75 8.40
C ASN A 136 28.29 -20.56 7.11
N ALA A 137 28.26 -21.48 6.13
CA ALA A 137 28.65 -21.28 4.73
C ALA A 137 27.58 -20.53 3.93
N ALA A 138 26.35 -20.44 4.47
CA ALA A 138 25.19 -19.81 3.86
C ALA A 138 25.37 -18.31 3.59
N ALA A 139 26.09 -17.57 4.44
CA ALA A 139 26.32 -16.13 4.24
C ALA A 139 27.26 -15.84 3.05
N HIS A 140 28.30 -16.66 2.86
CA HIS A 140 29.18 -16.55 1.69
C HIS A 140 28.54 -17.08 0.41
N GLN A 141 27.63 -18.06 0.50
CA GLN A 141 26.87 -18.57 -0.65
C GLN A 141 25.78 -17.62 -1.12
N GLN A 142 25.10 -16.90 -0.22
CA GLN A 142 24.10 -15.91 -0.62
C GLN A 142 24.71 -14.76 -1.42
N LEU A 143 25.98 -14.39 -1.15
CA LEU A 143 26.74 -13.40 -1.95
C LEU A 143 27.00 -13.82 -3.41
N SER A 144 26.85 -15.11 -3.73
CA SER A 144 27.00 -15.64 -5.10
C SER A 144 25.68 -15.75 -5.86
N LEU A 145 24.55 -15.49 -5.19
CA LEU A 145 23.23 -15.59 -5.79
C LEU A 145 23.04 -14.54 -6.89
N GLY A 146 22.78 -15.03 -8.10
CA GLY A 146 22.40 -14.23 -9.26
C GLY A 146 20.99 -14.57 -9.72
N ILE A 147 20.19 -13.54 -9.99
CA ILE A 147 18.89 -13.65 -10.64
C ILE A 147 19.02 -13.07 -12.03
N SER A 148 18.92 -13.91 -13.06
CA SER A 148 18.91 -13.46 -14.45
C SER A 148 17.57 -13.72 -15.09
N GLY A 149 17.13 -12.79 -15.93
CA GLY A 149 15.84 -12.89 -16.58
C GLY A 149 15.73 -11.99 -17.80
N MET A 150 14.51 -11.97 -18.33
CA MET A 150 14.12 -11.18 -19.47
C MET A 150 12.90 -10.35 -19.09
N TYR A 151 12.78 -9.14 -19.64
CA TYR A 151 11.57 -8.32 -19.59
C TYR A 151 11.17 -7.80 -20.97
N GLY A 152 9.89 -7.47 -21.11
CA GLY A 152 9.30 -6.90 -22.33
C GLY A 152 8.54 -5.61 -22.04
N PHE A 153 7.79 -5.12 -23.02
CA PHE A 153 6.88 -3.97 -22.89
C PHE A 153 5.46 -4.41 -23.24
N GLY A 154 4.47 -3.95 -22.47
CA GLY A 154 3.08 -4.37 -22.61
C GLY A 154 2.96 -5.90 -22.58
N ASP A 155 2.24 -6.43 -23.57
CA ASP A 155 2.01 -7.86 -23.78
C ASP A 155 3.07 -8.56 -24.64
N ASP A 156 4.13 -7.85 -25.06
CA ASP A 156 5.20 -8.44 -25.83
C ASP A 156 5.93 -9.53 -25.02
N GLU A 157 6.42 -10.55 -25.73
CA GLU A 157 7.28 -11.55 -25.10
C GLU A 157 8.59 -10.91 -24.61
N PRO A 158 9.07 -11.26 -23.41
CA PRO A 158 10.31 -10.72 -22.86
C PRO A 158 11.53 -10.92 -23.78
N HIS A 159 12.22 -9.82 -24.11
CA HIS A 159 13.33 -9.81 -25.06
C HIS A 159 14.52 -8.92 -24.64
N LYS A 160 14.38 -8.13 -23.58
CA LYS A 160 15.50 -7.38 -22.96
C LYS A 160 16.03 -8.13 -21.75
N LYS A 161 17.35 -8.19 -21.59
CA LYS A 161 18.01 -8.83 -20.43
C LYS A 161 17.91 -7.96 -19.19
N VAL A 162 17.75 -8.59 -18.03
CA VAL A 162 17.85 -7.96 -16.70
C VAL A 162 18.53 -8.94 -15.75
N SER A 163 19.39 -8.42 -14.86
CA SER A 163 20.09 -9.26 -13.89
C SER A 163 20.24 -8.58 -12.54
N PHE A 164 20.11 -9.33 -11.46
CA PHE A 164 20.29 -8.90 -10.08
C PHE A 164 21.32 -9.80 -9.40
N ARG A 165 22.34 -9.21 -8.77
CA ARG A 165 23.32 -9.95 -7.96
C ARG A 165 23.14 -9.59 -6.51
N TYR A 166 23.00 -10.59 -5.65
CA TYR A 166 22.82 -10.37 -4.22
C TYR A 166 23.97 -9.52 -3.67
N ASN A 167 23.61 -8.55 -2.83
CA ASN A 167 24.55 -7.62 -2.24
C ASN A 167 24.60 -7.79 -0.72
N ARG A 168 23.45 -7.70 -0.06
CA ARG A 168 23.33 -7.72 1.41
C ARG A 168 21.92 -8.05 1.87
N PRO A 169 21.71 -8.38 3.16
CA PRO A 169 20.37 -8.50 3.73
C PRO A 169 19.58 -7.19 3.63
N LEU A 170 18.24 -7.28 3.70
CA LEU A 170 17.39 -6.10 3.88
C LEU A 170 17.66 -5.47 5.26
N ASN A 171 17.40 -4.17 5.38
CA ASN A 171 17.34 -3.49 6.67
C ASN A 171 16.39 -4.24 7.63
N SER A 172 16.82 -4.43 8.88
CA SER A 172 16.05 -5.15 9.90
C SER A 172 15.06 -4.26 10.66
N ASP A 173 15.02 -2.96 10.37
CA ASP A 173 14.03 -2.07 10.98
C ASP A 173 12.60 -2.51 10.63
N SER A 174 11.93 -3.07 11.62
CA SER A 174 10.55 -3.51 11.54
C SER A 174 9.57 -2.55 12.22
N THR A 175 10.08 -1.43 12.72
CA THR A 175 9.34 -0.46 13.53
C THR A 175 8.73 0.65 12.68
N TYR A 176 9.41 1.07 11.61
CA TYR A 176 8.92 2.09 10.68
C TYR A 176 7.72 1.59 9.87
N MET A 177 6.61 2.34 9.88
CA MET A 177 5.37 1.96 9.23
C MET A 177 5.23 2.65 7.87
N ILE A 178 5.27 1.87 6.79
CA ILE A 178 4.81 2.31 5.47
C ILE A 178 3.30 2.06 5.40
N VAL A 179 2.52 3.14 5.39
CA VAL A 179 1.06 3.11 5.27
C VAL A 179 0.68 3.50 3.85
N ALA A 180 0.11 2.58 3.08
CA ALA A 180 -0.36 2.90 1.74
C ALA A 180 -1.67 3.71 1.82
N HIS A 181 -1.65 4.90 1.26
CA HIS A 181 -2.79 5.82 1.22
C HIS A 181 -3.92 5.24 0.37
N ARG A 182 -5.18 5.40 0.81
CA ARG A 182 -6.39 4.91 0.13
C ARG A 182 -6.33 3.42 -0.23
N GLY A 183 -5.70 2.63 0.62
CA GLY A 183 -5.49 1.20 0.44
C GLY A 183 -4.32 0.82 -0.47
N GLY A 184 -3.61 1.77 -1.09
CA GLY A 184 -2.54 1.48 -2.04
C GLY A 184 -1.94 2.73 -2.70
N GLY A 185 -2.80 3.52 -3.32
CA GLY A 185 -2.47 4.76 -4.04
C GLY A 185 -3.70 5.27 -4.78
N ARG A 186 -3.55 6.35 -5.56
CA ARG A 186 -4.65 6.97 -6.30
C ARG A 186 -4.93 6.22 -7.60
N ASN A 187 -6.13 6.44 -8.16
CA ASN A 187 -6.46 5.95 -9.51
C ASN A 187 -5.47 6.43 -10.60
N ASN A 188 -4.85 7.61 -10.41
CA ASN A 188 -3.89 8.19 -11.34
C ASN A 188 -2.45 7.68 -11.15
N ASP A 189 -2.15 6.93 -10.09
CA ASP A 189 -0.83 6.34 -9.86
C ASP A 189 -0.62 5.03 -10.64
N LEU A 190 -1.43 4.83 -11.69
CA LEU A 190 -1.37 3.72 -12.64
C LEU A 190 -1.38 2.33 -11.98
N LEU A 191 -2.08 2.19 -10.86
CA LEU A 191 -2.28 0.89 -10.21
C LEU A 191 -3.44 0.12 -10.90
N PRO A 192 -3.39 -1.22 -10.92
CA PRO A 192 -4.40 -2.07 -11.57
C PRO A 192 -5.72 -2.21 -10.79
N ALA A 193 -5.81 -1.63 -9.59
CA ALA A 193 -7.01 -1.61 -8.76
C ALA A 193 -7.41 -0.18 -8.43
N SER A 194 -8.68 0.03 -8.06
CA SER A 194 -9.17 1.37 -7.70
C SER A 194 -8.74 1.72 -6.28
N GLU A 195 -8.46 2.99 -6.02
CA GLU A 195 -8.31 3.48 -4.64
C GLU A 195 -9.54 3.07 -3.80
N ASN A 196 -9.34 2.75 -2.51
CA ASN A 196 -10.39 2.31 -1.59
C ASN A 196 -11.19 1.07 -2.02
N SER A 197 -10.58 0.15 -2.78
CA SER A 197 -11.21 -1.12 -3.20
C SER A 197 -10.65 -2.34 -2.47
N VAL A 198 -11.43 -3.42 -2.38
CA VAL A 198 -10.94 -4.71 -1.84
C VAL A 198 -9.83 -5.33 -2.68
N GLN A 199 -9.76 -5.01 -3.98
CA GLN A 199 -8.69 -5.45 -4.87
C GLN A 199 -7.38 -4.71 -4.60
N MET A 200 -7.45 -3.47 -4.12
CA MET A 200 -6.26 -2.67 -3.81
C MET A 200 -5.58 -3.14 -2.52
N ILE A 201 -6.35 -3.60 -1.53
CA ILE A 201 -5.83 -3.99 -0.21
C ILE A 201 -4.70 -5.04 -0.28
N PRO A 202 -4.84 -6.18 -1.00
CA PRO A 202 -3.73 -7.13 -1.15
C PRO A 202 -2.56 -6.56 -1.96
N LEU A 203 -2.83 -5.68 -2.91
CA LEU A 203 -1.80 -5.02 -3.71
C LEU A 203 -0.93 -4.11 -2.83
N ALA A 204 -1.49 -3.44 -1.82
CA ALA A 204 -0.73 -2.62 -0.86
C ALA A 204 0.49 -3.37 -0.28
N ALA A 205 0.27 -4.62 0.14
CA ALA A 205 1.33 -5.46 0.69
C ALA A 205 2.36 -5.87 -0.38
N GLN A 206 1.93 -6.06 -1.63
CA GLN A 206 2.84 -6.31 -2.76
C GLN A 206 3.64 -5.05 -3.14
N LEU A 207 3.09 -3.87 -2.90
CA LEU A 207 3.79 -2.61 -3.09
C LEU A 207 4.71 -2.25 -1.91
N GLY A 208 4.85 -3.14 -0.92
CA GLY A 208 5.80 -2.99 0.20
C GLY A 208 5.23 -2.32 1.44
N ALA A 209 3.94 -1.99 1.47
CA ALA A 209 3.30 -1.41 2.64
C ALA A 209 3.05 -2.47 3.74
N ARG A 210 3.16 -2.03 5.00
CA ARG A 210 2.82 -2.84 6.18
C ARG A 210 1.44 -2.48 6.76
N GLY A 211 0.95 -1.30 6.40
CA GLY A 211 -0.40 -0.85 6.71
C GLY A 211 -1.08 -0.16 5.55
N ILE A 212 -2.37 0.12 5.74
CA ILE A 212 -3.18 0.91 4.82
C ILE A 212 -3.89 2.03 5.57
N GLU A 213 -4.13 3.14 4.89
CA GLU A 213 -5.13 4.14 5.26
C GLU A 213 -6.32 3.94 4.31
N ILE A 214 -7.55 4.02 4.82
CA ILE A 214 -8.79 3.88 4.04
C ILE A 214 -9.84 4.90 4.49
N ASP A 215 -10.50 5.52 3.50
CA ASP A 215 -11.47 6.59 3.72
C ASP A 215 -12.87 6.06 4.00
N ILE A 216 -13.45 6.40 5.14
CA ILE A 216 -14.74 5.87 5.58
C ILE A 216 -15.85 6.91 5.42
N GLN A 217 -16.86 6.54 4.63
CA GLN A 217 -18.11 7.27 4.41
C GLN A 217 -19.28 6.48 5.00
N LEU A 218 -20.41 7.16 5.23
CA LEU A 218 -21.62 6.55 5.80
C LEU A 218 -22.79 6.64 4.82
N THR A 219 -23.36 5.50 4.46
CA THR A 219 -24.53 5.41 3.56
C THR A 219 -25.82 5.86 4.26
N LYS A 220 -26.89 6.04 3.48
CA LYS A 220 -28.24 6.36 3.95
C LYS A 220 -28.76 5.39 5.00
N ASP A 221 -28.52 4.09 4.79
CA ASP A 221 -28.89 2.98 5.67
C ASP A 221 -27.84 2.72 6.77
N LYS A 222 -26.93 3.66 7.00
CA LYS A 222 -25.94 3.63 8.09
C LYS A 222 -24.98 2.45 8.02
N VAL A 223 -24.56 2.08 6.81
CA VAL A 223 -23.50 1.11 6.55
C VAL A 223 -22.21 1.85 6.24
N PRO A 224 -21.11 1.66 7.00
CA PRO A 224 -19.83 2.25 6.66
C PRO A 224 -19.27 1.65 5.37
N VAL A 225 -18.87 2.51 4.42
CA VAL A 225 -18.30 2.13 3.11
C VAL A 225 -16.99 2.88 2.85
N LEU A 226 -16.14 2.32 1.99
CA LEU A 226 -14.88 2.97 1.62
C LEU A 226 -15.08 3.84 0.38
N PHE A 227 -14.88 5.14 0.53
CA PHE A 227 -14.94 6.10 -0.57
C PHE A 227 -14.33 7.44 -0.13
N HIS A 228 -13.39 7.99 -0.91
CA HIS A 228 -12.65 9.19 -0.48
C HIS A 228 -13.49 10.47 -0.53
N ASP A 229 -14.12 10.75 -1.68
CA ASP A 229 -14.87 12.00 -1.87
C ASP A 229 -16.24 11.94 -1.19
N ALA A 230 -16.79 13.07 -0.75
CA ALA A 230 -18.15 13.09 -0.19
C ALA A 230 -19.22 12.65 -1.21
N ASN A 231 -18.97 12.85 -2.50
CA ASN A 231 -19.94 12.63 -3.58
C ASN A 231 -19.48 11.53 -4.55
N VAL A 232 -20.40 10.69 -4.99
CA VAL A 232 -20.21 9.80 -6.16
C VAL A 232 -19.90 10.65 -7.38
N ASN A 233 -18.76 10.38 -8.02
CA ASN A 233 -18.24 11.20 -9.10
C ASN A 233 -17.34 10.42 -10.07
N ASP A 234 -17.15 10.99 -11.26
CA ASP A 234 -16.41 10.36 -12.36
C ASP A 234 -14.89 10.23 -12.11
N ARG A 235 -14.31 10.88 -11.10
CA ARG A 235 -12.90 10.66 -10.70
C ARG A 235 -12.72 9.25 -10.13
N LEU A 236 -13.73 8.78 -9.41
CA LEU A 236 -13.69 7.53 -8.65
C LEU A 236 -14.47 6.40 -9.32
N THR A 237 -15.44 6.73 -10.18
CA THR A 237 -16.36 5.77 -10.77
C THR A 237 -16.33 5.80 -12.29
N THR A 238 -16.84 4.74 -12.91
CA THR A 238 -17.11 4.73 -14.35
C THR A 238 -18.52 5.22 -14.61
N LYS A 239 -18.69 6.37 -15.31
CA LYS A 239 -19.95 6.98 -15.76
C LYS A 239 -21.21 6.30 -15.22
N THR A 240 -21.55 6.65 -13.98
CA THR A 240 -22.75 6.14 -13.30
C THR A 240 -23.90 7.11 -13.56
N GLY A 241 -25.15 6.61 -13.64
CA GLY A 241 -26.33 7.50 -13.61
C GLY A 241 -26.57 8.14 -12.24
N ILE A 242 -25.75 7.76 -11.25
CA ILE A 242 -25.79 8.19 -9.85
C ILE A 242 -24.67 9.20 -9.59
N HIS A 243 -25.03 10.35 -9.02
CA HIS A 243 -24.14 11.42 -8.59
C HIS A 243 -24.69 12.07 -7.32
N GLY A 244 -23.81 12.61 -6.48
CA GLY A 244 -24.19 13.28 -5.24
C GLY A 244 -23.67 12.56 -3.99
N PRO A 245 -24.05 13.02 -2.79
CA PRO A 245 -23.51 12.53 -1.52
C PRO A 245 -23.63 11.01 -1.35
N ILE A 246 -22.61 10.37 -0.80
CA ILE A 246 -22.67 8.94 -0.43
C ILE A 246 -23.83 8.66 0.53
N SER A 247 -24.15 9.63 1.39
CA SER A 247 -25.25 9.56 2.35
C SER A 247 -26.66 9.52 1.75
N ASP A 248 -26.81 9.78 0.44
CA ASP A 248 -28.11 9.75 -0.23
C ASP A 248 -28.51 8.36 -0.69
N TYR A 249 -27.57 7.41 -0.69
CA TYR A 249 -27.73 6.06 -1.23
C TYR A 249 -27.53 5.01 -0.14
N THR A 250 -28.27 3.92 -0.23
CA THR A 250 -28.04 2.71 0.56
C THR A 250 -26.81 1.95 0.06
N SER A 251 -26.21 1.11 0.90
CA SER A 251 -25.08 0.28 0.45
C SER A 251 -25.45 -0.65 -0.71
N THR A 252 -26.70 -1.11 -0.75
CA THR A 252 -27.21 -1.97 -1.82
C THR A 252 -27.37 -1.22 -3.15
N GLU A 253 -27.81 0.03 -3.12
CA GLU A 253 -27.88 0.87 -4.33
C GLU A 253 -26.48 1.14 -4.87
N LEU A 254 -25.52 1.51 -4.00
CA LEU A 254 -24.12 1.71 -4.40
C LEU A 254 -23.50 0.44 -5.01
N ASP A 255 -23.73 -0.73 -4.39
CA ASP A 255 -23.21 -2.02 -4.89
C ASP A 255 -23.74 -2.40 -6.28
N LYS A 256 -24.97 -2.00 -6.61
CA LYS A 256 -25.62 -2.31 -7.89
C LYS A 256 -25.24 -1.32 -8.99
N GLU A 257 -25.27 -0.03 -8.66
CA GLU A 257 -25.28 1.05 -9.63
C GLU A 257 -23.90 1.71 -9.78
N VAL A 258 -22.99 1.53 -8.82
CA VAL A 258 -21.67 2.15 -8.82
C VAL A 258 -20.54 1.15 -9.07
N LYS A 259 -19.80 1.38 -10.15
CA LYS A 259 -18.55 0.68 -10.47
C LYS A 259 -17.36 1.61 -10.27
N LEU A 260 -16.35 1.13 -9.56
CA LEU A 260 -15.12 1.89 -9.34
C LEU A 260 -14.29 1.97 -10.62
N LYS A 261 -13.41 2.97 -10.68
CA LYS A 261 -12.70 3.39 -11.89
C LYS A 261 -11.89 2.30 -12.60
N ARG A 262 -11.22 1.44 -11.83
CA ARG A 262 -10.41 0.30 -12.28
C ARG A 262 -11.15 -1.04 -12.08
N GLY A 263 -12.48 -0.99 -12.09
CA GLY A 263 -13.33 -2.14 -11.76
C GLY A 263 -13.47 -2.37 -10.26
N GLY A 264 -14.34 -3.32 -9.91
CA GLY A 264 -14.80 -3.53 -8.55
C GLY A 264 -15.98 -2.63 -8.17
N LYS A 265 -16.43 -2.79 -6.94
CA LYS A 265 -17.58 -2.10 -6.35
C LYS A 265 -17.14 -1.28 -5.14
N VAL A 266 -17.94 -0.31 -4.73
CA VAL A 266 -17.76 0.42 -3.47
C VAL A 266 -17.86 -0.60 -2.32
N PRO A 267 -16.78 -0.88 -1.57
CA PRO A 267 -16.84 -1.92 -0.55
C PRO A 267 -17.34 -1.35 0.78
N THR A 268 -18.02 -2.19 1.55
CA THR A 268 -18.28 -1.92 2.96
C THR A 268 -16.97 -1.99 3.76
N LEU A 269 -16.91 -1.28 4.90
CA LEU A 269 -15.77 -1.39 5.82
C LEU A 269 -15.56 -2.83 6.29
N LYS A 270 -16.65 -3.58 6.50
CA LYS A 270 -16.58 -4.99 6.86
C LYS A 270 -15.83 -5.82 5.79
N GLN A 271 -16.15 -5.64 4.51
CA GLN A 271 -15.47 -6.34 3.41
C GLN A 271 -13.98 -5.97 3.32
N ALA A 272 -13.64 -4.71 3.58
CA ALA A 272 -12.25 -4.25 3.63
C ALA A 272 -11.49 -4.91 4.78
N LEU A 273 -12.05 -4.91 6.00
CA LEU A 273 -11.43 -5.53 7.17
C LEU A 273 -11.34 -7.06 7.07
N ASP A 274 -12.34 -7.73 6.48
CA ASP A 274 -12.26 -9.15 6.12
C ASP A 274 -11.07 -9.40 5.17
N THR A 275 -10.88 -8.54 4.16
CA THR A 275 -9.76 -8.66 3.23
C THR A 275 -8.42 -8.48 3.93
N VAL A 276 -8.27 -7.47 4.78
CA VAL A 276 -7.04 -7.25 5.57
C VAL A 276 -6.72 -8.47 6.43
N LEU A 277 -7.69 -8.90 7.25
CA LEU A 277 -7.49 -9.93 8.26
C LEU A 277 -7.19 -11.30 7.65
N TYR A 278 -7.96 -11.70 6.64
CA TYR A 278 -7.91 -13.08 6.13
C TYR A 278 -7.04 -13.24 4.89
N ARG A 279 -6.77 -12.17 4.13
CA ARG A 279 -6.13 -12.28 2.81
C ARG A 279 -4.76 -11.66 2.70
N THR A 280 -4.29 -10.89 3.68
CA THR A 280 -3.03 -10.15 3.56
C THR A 280 -2.14 -10.34 4.80
N PRO A 281 -0.83 -10.03 4.71
CA PRO A 281 0.05 -9.88 5.87
C PRO A 281 0.00 -8.50 6.52
N LEU A 282 -0.88 -7.59 6.08
CA LEU A 282 -0.96 -6.24 6.64
C LEU A 282 -1.20 -6.30 8.16
N GLU A 283 -0.57 -5.38 8.88
CA GLU A 283 -0.58 -5.33 10.34
C GLU A 283 -1.20 -4.04 10.90
N PHE A 284 -1.51 -3.07 10.03
CA PHE A 284 -1.99 -1.77 10.44
C PHE A 284 -3.08 -1.26 9.50
N VAL A 285 -4.16 -0.71 10.06
CA VAL A 285 -5.22 -0.04 9.33
C VAL A 285 -5.52 1.29 10.01
N TRP A 286 -5.39 2.39 9.27
CA TRP A 286 -5.92 3.70 9.63
C TRP A 286 -7.29 3.85 8.97
N LEU A 287 -8.33 4.01 9.79
CA LEU A 287 -9.69 4.34 9.34
C LEU A 287 -9.86 5.87 9.30
N ASP A 288 -9.69 6.50 8.14
CA ASP A 288 -9.89 7.95 7.99
C ASP A 288 -11.38 8.25 8.00
N CYS A 289 -11.85 8.79 9.13
CA CYS A 289 -13.26 8.97 9.41
C CYS A 289 -13.70 10.37 9.05
N LYS A 290 -14.67 10.50 8.14
CA LYS A 290 -15.11 11.80 7.62
C LYS A 290 -16.27 12.45 8.40
N TYR A 291 -16.92 11.72 9.31
CA TYR A 291 -18.11 12.20 10.04
C TYR A 291 -18.24 11.59 11.43
N LYS A 292 -18.85 12.34 12.35
CA LYS A 292 -19.07 11.91 13.75
C LYS A 292 -20.15 10.83 13.91
N GLU A 293 -21.17 10.82 13.05
CA GLU A 293 -22.34 9.95 13.18
C GLU A 293 -22.00 8.47 13.00
N GLY A 294 -20.91 8.16 12.30
CA GLY A 294 -20.42 6.81 12.07
C GLY A 294 -19.63 6.21 13.25
N MET A 295 -19.23 7.02 14.25
CA MET A 295 -18.28 6.62 15.28
C MET A 295 -18.65 5.32 16.02
N PRO A 296 -19.90 5.12 16.50
CA PRO A 296 -20.25 3.87 17.20
C PRO A 296 -20.13 2.63 16.32
N LEU A 297 -20.50 2.73 15.03
CA LEU A 297 -20.45 1.63 14.07
C LEU A 297 -19.01 1.29 13.69
N ILE A 298 -18.20 2.32 13.43
CA ILE A 298 -16.79 2.17 13.08
C ILE A 298 -16.02 1.57 14.27
N HIS A 299 -16.26 2.05 15.50
CA HIS A 299 -15.65 1.50 16.70
C HIS A 299 -16.07 0.03 16.96
N ALA A 300 -17.34 -0.31 16.74
CA ALA A 300 -17.80 -1.69 16.87
C ALA A 300 -17.03 -2.63 15.93
N LEU A 301 -16.87 -2.26 14.66
CA LEU A 301 -16.09 -3.01 13.68
C LEU A 301 -14.60 -3.05 14.04
N GLN A 302 -14.00 -1.92 14.43
CA GLN A 302 -12.62 -1.88 14.91
C GLN A 302 -12.39 -2.91 16.02
N LYS A 303 -13.22 -2.88 17.06
CA LYS A 303 -13.11 -3.78 18.22
C LYS A 303 -13.29 -5.24 17.82
N GLU A 304 -14.31 -5.55 17.02
CA GLU A 304 -14.59 -6.90 16.52
C GLU A 304 -13.38 -7.48 15.77
N TYR A 305 -12.81 -6.71 14.83
CA TYR A 305 -11.71 -7.21 14.00
C TYR A 305 -10.38 -7.28 14.75
N MET A 306 -10.11 -6.39 15.71
CA MET A 306 -8.94 -6.52 16.59
C MET A 306 -9.05 -7.77 17.50
N GLN A 307 -10.26 -8.10 17.97
CA GLN A 307 -10.50 -9.34 18.73
C GLN A 307 -10.29 -10.59 17.88
N LYS A 308 -10.85 -10.61 16.65
CA LYS A 308 -10.64 -11.72 15.70
C LYS A 308 -9.16 -11.91 15.37
N ALA A 309 -8.43 -10.82 15.12
CA ALA A 309 -6.99 -10.88 14.87
C ALA A 309 -6.24 -11.51 16.06
N THR A 310 -6.55 -11.09 17.28
CA THR A 310 -5.96 -11.65 18.50
C THR A 310 -6.23 -13.15 18.63
N GLN A 311 -7.47 -13.59 18.40
CA GLN A 311 -7.85 -15.01 18.43
C GLN A 311 -7.10 -15.85 17.37
N MET A 312 -6.76 -15.24 16.25
CA MET A 312 -5.99 -15.86 15.17
C MET A 312 -4.46 -15.78 15.38
N GLY A 313 -3.98 -15.16 16.46
CA GLY A 313 -2.55 -14.88 16.65
C GLY A 313 -1.97 -13.90 15.61
N ARG A 314 -2.84 -13.13 14.93
CA ARG A 314 -2.45 -12.12 13.95
C ARG A 314 -2.12 -10.81 14.65
N LYS A 315 -0.93 -10.28 14.38
CA LYS A 315 -0.61 -8.88 14.68
C LYS A 315 -1.38 -7.99 13.71
N LEU A 316 -2.45 -7.35 14.20
CA LEU A 316 -3.23 -6.37 13.46
C LEU A 316 -3.71 -5.27 14.41
N THR A 317 -3.33 -4.03 14.13
CA THR A 317 -3.81 -2.84 14.84
C THR A 317 -4.71 -2.05 13.90
N ILE A 318 -5.91 -1.74 14.35
CA ILE A 318 -6.86 -0.91 13.61
C ILE A 318 -7.05 0.37 14.42
N ILE A 319 -6.77 1.53 13.83
CA ILE A 319 -6.82 2.84 14.49
C ILE A 319 -7.93 3.69 13.87
N ILE A 320 -8.73 4.34 14.71
CA ILE A 320 -9.69 5.38 14.28
C ILE A 320 -8.94 6.70 14.06
N GLY A 321 -9.08 7.26 12.86
CA GLY A 321 -8.64 8.59 12.48
C GLY A 321 -9.52 9.69 13.03
N VAL A 322 -8.91 10.69 13.67
CA VAL A 322 -9.57 11.91 14.12
C VAL A 322 -8.96 13.10 13.37
N PRO A 323 -9.51 13.44 12.18
CA PRO A 323 -8.96 14.47 11.31
C PRO A 323 -9.28 15.90 11.77
N ASP A 324 -10.45 16.09 12.39
CA ASP A 324 -10.98 17.40 12.71
C ASP A 324 -11.75 17.42 14.06
N GLU A 325 -12.17 18.62 14.47
CA GLU A 325 -12.88 18.82 15.73
C GLU A 325 -14.29 18.20 15.75
N GLU A 326 -14.93 18.03 14.59
CA GLU A 326 -16.26 17.44 14.50
C GLU A 326 -16.19 15.93 14.78
N VAL A 327 -15.28 15.23 14.11
CA VAL A 327 -15.02 13.81 14.34
C VAL A 327 -14.51 13.60 15.77
N MET A 328 -13.66 14.50 16.28
CA MET A 328 -13.19 14.45 17.66
C MET A 328 -14.35 14.55 18.66
N ALA A 329 -15.31 15.44 18.43
CA ALA A 329 -16.49 15.56 19.27
C ALA A 329 -17.32 14.28 19.26
N GLY A 330 -17.47 13.62 18.11
CA GLY A 330 -18.11 12.30 18.00
C GLY A 330 -17.35 11.20 18.73
N PHE A 331 -16.03 11.15 18.55
CA PHE A 331 -15.16 10.16 19.19
C PHE A 331 -15.21 10.26 20.72
N GLN A 332 -15.25 11.49 21.27
CA GLN A 332 -15.37 11.74 22.72
C GLN A 332 -16.70 11.28 23.34
N GLN A 333 -17.73 11.03 22.53
CA GLN A 333 -19.00 10.45 23.01
C GLN A 333 -18.93 8.92 23.14
N LEU A 334 -17.89 8.27 22.61
CA LEU A 334 -17.74 6.83 22.75
C LEU A 334 -17.43 6.47 24.22
N PRO A 335 -18.04 5.39 24.75
CA PRO A 335 -17.67 4.89 26.07
C PRO A 335 -16.18 4.56 26.13
N ASP A 336 -15.49 5.05 27.16
CA ASP A 336 -14.06 4.81 27.37
C ASP A 336 -13.16 5.28 26.20
N TYR A 337 -13.53 6.36 25.51
CA TYR A 337 -12.83 6.84 24.31
C TYR A 337 -11.31 7.00 24.47
N LYS A 338 -10.82 7.32 25.67
CA LYS A 338 -9.39 7.49 25.95
C LYS A 338 -8.57 6.19 25.84
N ASN A 339 -9.22 5.03 25.86
CA ASN A 339 -8.56 3.73 25.71
C ASN A 339 -8.83 3.09 24.34
N ILE A 340 -9.61 3.75 23.48
CA ILE A 340 -9.86 3.30 22.11
C ILE A 340 -8.62 3.60 21.25
N PRO A 341 -8.06 2.59 20.55
CA PRO A 341 -6.94 2.81 19.63
C PRO A 341 -7.26 3.89 18.58
N SER A 342 -6.58 5.03 18.67
CA SER A 342 -6.89 6.23 17.88
C SER A 342 -5.63 6.98 17.42
N LEU A 343 -5.77 7.74 16.33
CA LEU A 343 -4.80 8.73 15.89
C LEU A 343 -5.47 10.09 15.73
N CYS A 344 -4.68 11.16 15.88
CA CYS A 344 -5.18 12.52 15.77
C CYS A 344 -4.33 13.34 14.81
N GLU A 345 -4.97 14.01 13.85
CA GLU A 345 -4.29 14.81 12.81
C GLU A 345 -4.20 16.30 13.14
N LEU A 346 -4.89 16.71 14.21
CA LEU A 346 -4.81 18.04 14.79
C LEU A 346 -3.45 18.26 15.47
N ASP A 347 -3.35 19.23 16.37
CA ASP A 347 -2.13 19.46 17.14
C ASP A 347 -1.89 18.40 18.24
N ILE A 348 -0.69 18.43 18.82
CA ILE A 348 -0.28 17.52 19.89
C ILE A 348 -1.06 17.68 21.20
N ALA A 349 -1.72 18.83 21.42
CA ALA A 349 -2.56 19.05 22.59
C ALA A 349 -3.91 18.36 22.42
N LYS A 350 -4.51 18.42 21.23
CA LYS A 350 -5.71 17.66 20.86
C LYS A 350 -5.46 16.16 20.86
N ALA A 351 -4.30 15.73 20.33
CA ALA A 351 -3.88 14.33 20.41
C ALA A 351 -3.78 13.84 21.88
N ALA A 352 -3.21 14.65 22.76
CA ALA A 352 -3.14 14.36 24.19
C ALA A 352 -4.53 14.36 24.86
N GLN A 353 -5.42 15.27 24.48
CA GLN A 353 -6.78 15.38 25.02
C GLN A 353 -7.58 14.09 24.86
N ILE A 354 -7.45 13.42 23.71
CA ILE A 354 -8.10 12.13 23.45
C ILE A 354 -7.24 10.90 23.79
N ASN A 355 -6.05 11.12 24.35
CA ASN A 355 -5.06 10.07 24.63
C ASN A 355 -4.69 9.23 23.38
N ALA A 356 -4.64 9.86 22.21
CA ALA A 356 -4.34 9.20 20.94
C ALA A 356 -3.07 8.35 21.03
N ASN A 357 -3.07 7.19 20.37
CA ASN A 357 -1.90 6.31 20.25
C ASN A 357 -0.87 6.89 19.29
N ILE A 358 -1.36 7.61 18.27
CA ILE A 358 -0.56 8.18 17.19
C ILE A 358 -0.94 9.64 16.98
N TRP A 359 0.04 10.51 16.83
CA TRP A 359 -0.16 11.85 16.27
C TRP A 359 0.21 11.85 14.79
N ALA A 360 -0.64 12.42 13.93
CA ALA A 360 -0.48 12.31 12.48
C ALA A 360 -0.53 13.66 11.77
N PRO A 361 0.58 14.41 11.69
CA PRO A 361 0.57 15.72 11.07
C PRO A 361 0.81 15.68 9.55
N SER A 362 0.44 16.77 8.89
CA SER A 362 0.77 16.99 7.47
C SER A 362 2.27 17.24 7.26
N TRP A 363 2.87 16.55 6.29
CA TRP A 363 4.29 16.70 5.91
C TRP A 363 4.69 18.13 5.50
N THR A 364 3.72 18.93 5.07
CA THR A 364 3.94 20.32 4.66
C THR A 364 4.39 21.23 5.82
N LYS A 365 4.27 20.74 7.06
CA LYS A 365 4.77 21.39 8.28
C LYS A 365 6.24 21.03 8.60
N GLY A 366 6.91 20.28 7.73
CA GLY A 366 8.31 19.87 7.89
C GLY A 366 8.48 18.67 8.83
N HIS A 367 9.68 18.47 9.36
CA HIS A 367 10.00 17.31 10.22
C HIS A 367 9.34 17.36 11.60
N GLN A 368 9.01 18.56 12.10
CA GLN A 368 8.33 18.75 13.39
C GLN A 368 9.04 18.01 14.53
N THR A 369 10.38 18.07 14.55
CA THR A 369 11.24 17.25 15.40
C THR A 369 10.91 17.39 16.88
N GLU A 370 10.66 18.62 17.35
CA GLU A 370 10.34 18.89 18.75
C GLU A 370 8.98 18.30 19.15
N GLU A 371 7.98 18.39 18.28
CA GLU A 371 6.67 17.79 18.51
C GLU A 371 6.71 16.26 18.48
N VAL A 372 7.47 15.68 17.54
CA VAL A 372 7.69 14.23 17.49
C VAL A 372 8.39 13.75 18.76
N ASP A 373 9.44 14.44 19.21
CA ASP A 373 10.13 14.13 20.48
C ASP A 373 9.17 14.23 21.68
N ALA A 374 8.28 15.22 21.71
CA ALA A 374 7.27 15.37 22.77
C ALA A 374 6.20 14.26 22.75
N VAL A 375 5.84 13.76 21.57
CA VAL A 375 4.92 12.62 21.39
C VAL A 375 5.60 11.32 21.85
N HIS A 376 6.86 11.10 21.45
CA HIS A 376 7.67 9.95 21.87
C HIS A 376 7.92 9.91 23.37
N ALA A 377 8.17 11.07 24.01
CA ALA A 377 8.35 11.17 25.46
C ALA A 377 7.13 10.68 26.27
N ARG A 378 5.95 10.61 25.64
CA ARG A 378 4.70 10.08 26.23
C ARG A 378 4.45 8.61 25.88
N GLY A 379 5.41 7.93 25.23
CA GLY A 379 5.27 6.55 24.75
C GLY A 379 4.27 6.40 23.60
N LYS A 380 4.01 7.49 22.86
CA LYS A 380 3.11 7.52 21.69
C LYS A 380 3.94 7.55 20.41
N LYS A 381 3.30 7.33 19.26
CA LYS A 381 3.94 7.33 17.95
C LYS A 381 3.55 8.55 17.11
N ALA A 382 4.34 8.86 16.09
CA ALA A 382 4.01 9.89 15.10
C ALA A 382 4.08 9.32 13.67
N ILE A 383 3.05 9.53 12.85
CA ILE A 383 3.02 9.10 11.43
C ILE A 383 2.69 10.29 10.55
N VAL A 384 3.57 10.66 9.63
CA VAL A 384 3.38 11.82 8.76
C VAL A 384 2.54 11.50 7.52
N TRP A 385 1.71 12.42 7.03
CA TRP A 385 0.93 12.23 5.81
C TRP A 385 0.85 13.49 4.92
N THR A 386 0.54 13.40 3.63
CA THR A 386 0.79 12.28 2.71
C THR A 386 2.05 12.62 1.92
N VAL A 387 3.12 11.84 2.07
CA VAL A 387 4.44 12.13 1.48
C VAL A 387 4.54 11.45 0.11
N ASP A 388 4.32 12.20 -0.97
CA ASP A 388 4.30 11.65 -2.34
C ASP A 388 5.45 12.14 -3.23
N VAL A 389 6.12 13.22 -2.85
CA VAL A 389 7.20 13.80 -3.64
C VAL A 389 8.46 12.93 -3.47
N PRO A 390 9.08 12.41 -4.54
CA PRO A 390 10.23 11.50 -4.46
C PRO A 390 11.33 11.92 -3.49
N ASP A 391 11.82 13.14 -3.64
CA ASP A 391 12.87 13.68 -2.78
C ASP A 391 12.42 13.78 -1.32
N LYS A 392 11.14 14.04 -1.08
CA LYS A 392 10.56 14.12 0.26
C LYS A 392 10.33 12.75 0.89
N ILE A 393 10.00 11.72 0.11
CA ILE A 393 9.95 10.35 0.63
C ILE A 393 11.33 9.95 1.15
N LYS A 394 12.39 10.25 0.37
CA LYS A 394 13.78 9.98 0.78
C LYS A 394 14.17 10.77 2.04
N GLU A 395 13.95 12.09 2.01
CA GLU A 395 14.26 13.01 3.12
C GLU A 395 13.57 12.56 4.42
N PHE A 396 12.25 12.36 4.40
CA PHE A 396 11.51 11.96 5.60
C PHE A 396 11.85 10.55 6.08
N MET A 397 12.26 9.63 5.19
CA MET A 397 12.70 8.29 5.58
C MET A 397 14.03 8.33 6.36
N TYR A 398 14.96 9.20 5.98
CA TYR A 398 16.31 9.20 6.54
C TYR A 398 16.53 10.24 7.64
N GLU A 399 15.84 11.38 7.56
CA GLU A 399 16.13 12.56 8.38
C GLU A 399 15.04 12.89 9.39
N ALA A 400 13.79 12.50 9.13
CA ALA A 400 12.69 12.77 10.06
C ALA A 400 12.56 11.68 11.12
N LYS A 401 12.09 12.05 12.31
CA LYS A 401 11.94 11.15 13.47
C LYS A 401 10.59 10.41 13.51
N PHE A 402 9.75 10.52 12.49
CA PHE A 402 8.44 9.86 12.47
C PHE A 402 8.58 8.33 12.54
N ASP A 403 7.62 7.65 13.16
CA ASP A 403 7.51 6.19 13.21
C ASP A 403 6.92 5.59 11.92
N GLY A 404 6.56 6.43 10.96
CA GLY A 404 5.96 5.99 9.70
C GLY A 404 5.53 7.14 8.81
N MET A 405 5.14 6.79 7.59
CA MET A 405 4.57 7.73 6.63
C MET A 405 3.38 7.12 5.89
N VAL A 406 2.41 7.97 5.57
CA VAL A 406 1.37 7.69 4.58
C VAL A 406 1.85 8.17 3.21
N THR A 407 1.73 7.33 2.19
CA THR A 407 2.16 7.67 0.82
C THR A 407 1.32 6.95 -0.24
N ASN A 408 1.14 7.59 -1.39
CA ASN A 408 0.64 6.96 -2.61
C ASN A 408 1.73 6.20 -3.38
N ARG A 409 2.98 6.25 -2.92
CA ARG A 409 4.15 5.60 -3.53
C ARG A 409 4.84 4.62 -2.58
N PRO A 410 4.11 3.62 -2.04
CA PRO A 410 4.66 2.67 -1.07
C PRO A 410 5.88 1.92 -1.62
N THR A 411 5.99 1.69 -2.93
CA THR A 411 7.15 1.02 -3.55
C THR A 411 8.45 1.80 -3.35
N MET A 412 8.38 3.13 -3.37
CA MET A 412 9.54 4.00 -3.15
C MET A 412 9.94 4.01 -1.69
N ALA A 413 8.97 4.16 -0.79
CA ALA A 413 9.20 4.08 0.64
C ALA A 413 9.79 2.70 1.02
N ALA A 414 9.29 1.63 0.40
CA ALA A 414 9.80 0.27 0.60
C ALA A 414 11.26 0.14 0.13
N TYR A 415 11.61 0.69 -1.04
CA TYR A 415 13.01 0.72 -1.48
C TYR A 415 13.91 1.38 -0.42
N TYR A 416 13.59 2.60 0.01
CA TYR A 416 14.44 3.31 0.97
C TYR A 416 14.47 2.64 2.35
N LEU A 417 13.35 2.14 2.84
CA LEU A 417 13.30 1.43 4.12
C LEU A 417 14.17 0.18 4.08
N TYR A 418 14.01 -0.66 3.06
CA TYR A 418 14.68 -1.96 3.00
C TYR A 418 16.14 -1.90 2.55
N SER A 419 16.55 -0.86 1.83
CA SER A 419 17.93 -0.67 1.38
C SER A 419 18.80 0.15 2.34
N ARG A 420 18.18 0.83 3.31
CA ARG A 420 18.85 1.61 4.37
C ARG A 420 19.90 0.79 5.11
N GLN A 421 20.98 1.46 5.50
CA GLN A 421 22.04 0.93 6.36
C GLN A 421 21.93 1.50 7.76
#